data_AF-A0A2M8KSJ1-F1
#
_entry.id   AF-A0A2M8KSJ1-F1
#
_cell.length_a   1.000
_cell.length_b   1.000
_cell.length_c   1.000
_cell.angle_alpha   90.00
_cell.angle_beta   90.00
_cell.angle_gamma   90.00
#
_symmetry.space_group_name_H-M   'P 1'
#
loop_
_entity.id
_entity.type
_entity.pdbx_description
1 polymer ?
#
loop_
_entity_poly.entity_id
_entity_poly.type
_entity_poly.pdbx_seq_one_letter_code
_entity_poly.pdbx_strand_id
1 'polypeptide(L)'
;MIPKKEVIVVVDFGMILPKSFVNACKYGIWNIHPSLLPKYRGPTPIQSALINEEKETGVSIISIDERIDHGPLLNLPDTTPAKLAVAIDPNDNNTTLIEKLAKEAGKLISLLIADPVSATTHMHQQDHDKASYTHRFEKKDGYVPFEELSPFLQVLFNRYNLTHLLLPHMDFAPFCTTQKAYAIHDKIRAFNPWPGVFSTLPNGKHIKIISSQKMDSSIAITRVQIEGKIYQ
;
A
#
# COMPACT_ATOMS: atom_id res chain seq x y z
N MET A 1 2.25 -7.62 -37.20
CA MET A 1 1.70 -6.26 -37.12
C MET A 1 0.88 -6.18 -35.85
N ILE A 2 1.23 -5.33 -34.89
CA ILE A 2 0.42 -5.15 -33.68
C ILE A 2 -0.83 -4.37 -34.14
N PRO A 3 -2.07 -4.82 -33.87
CA PRO A 3 -3.26 -4.06 -34.23
C PRO A 3 -3.16 -2.64 -33.66
N LYS A 4 -3.64 -1.64 -34.40
CA LYS A 4 -3.54 -0.23 -34.02
C LYS A 4 -4.34 -0.01 -32.72
N LYS A 5 -3.65 -0.04 -31.58
CA LYS A 5 -4.27 0.15 -30.26
C LYS A 5 -4.59 1.62 -30.08
N GLU A 6 -5.82 1.92 -29.70
CA GLU A 6 -6.25 3.30 -29.45
C GLU A 6 -5.70 3.79 -28.10
N VAL A 7 -5.92 3.03 -27.03
CA VAL A 7 -5.43 3.28 -25.66
C VAL A 7 -4.82 1.99 -25.11
N ILE A 8 -3.76 2.09 -24.28
CA ILE A 8 -3.36 1.02 -23.36
C ILE A 8 -3.49 1.55 -21.94
N VAL A 9 -4.14 0.78 -21.07
CA VAL A 9 -4.19 1.07 -19.63
C VAL A 9 -3.27 0.09 -18.92
N VAL A 10 -2.39 0.60 -18.05
CA VAL A 10 -1.49 -0.18 -17.20
C VAL A 10 -1.83 0.03 -15.73
N VAL A 11 -1.74 -1.05 -14.96
CA VAL A 11 -1.98 -1.09 -13.52
C VAL A 11 -0.98 -2.08 -12.93
N ASP A 12 -0.23 -1.67 -11.92
CA ASP A 12 0.80 -2.51 -11.26
C ASP A 12 1.74 -3.22 -12.26
N PHE A 13 2.18 -2.48 -13.29
CA PHE A 13 3.00 -3.03 -14.36
C PHE A 13 4.47 -2.74 -14.11
N GLY A 14 5.17 -3.67 -13.47
CA GLY A 14 6.55 -3.50 -13.02
C GLY A 14 7.64 -3.53 -14.11
N MET A 15 7.28 -3.50 -15.40
CA MET A 15 8.25 -3.51 -16.50
C MET A 15 8.33 -2.13 -17.15
N ILE A 16 9.56 -1.66 -17.43
CA ILE A 16 9.77 -0.45 -18.22
C ILE A 16 9.29 -0.71 -19.64
N LEU A 17 8.37 0.13 -20.12
CA LEU A 17 7.84 0.02 -21.47
C LEU A 17 8.83 0.64 -22.48
N PRO A 18 9.26 -0.10 -23.52
CA PRO A 18 10.12 0.44 -24.56
C PRO A 18 9.47 1.64 -25.25
N LYS A 19 10.26 2.65 -25.62
CA LYS A 19 9.76 3.87 -26.30
C LYS A 19 8.96 3.58 -27.57
N SER A 20 9.36 2.55 -28.34
CA SER A 20 8.61 2.10 -29.52
C SER A 20 7.20 1.60 -29.19
N PHE A 21 7.00 1.03 -28.00
CA PHE A 21 5.69 0.59 -27.52
C PHE A 21 4.85 1.77 -27.02
N VAL A 22 5.46 2.71 -26.29
CA VAL A 22 4.79 3.95 -25.83
C VAL A 22 4.25 4.76 -27.01
N ASN A 23 5.07 4.90 -28.07
CA ASN A 23 4.72 5.67 -29.25
C ASN A 23 3.73 4.97 -30.20
N ALA A 24 3.45 3.68 -30.01
CA ALA A 24 2.57 2.91 -30.89
C ALA A 24 1.07 3.15 -30.60
N CYS A 25 0.74 3.81 -29.50
CA CYS A 25 -0.64 4.04 -29.06
C CYS A 25 -1.15 5.42 -29.45
N LYS A 26 -2.28 5.48 -30.16
CA LYS A 26 -2.87 6.72 -30.67
C LYS A 26 -3.12 7.77 -29.58
N TYR A 27 -3.63 7.32 -28.44
CA TYR A 27 -3.95 8.17 -27.29
C TYR A 27 -3.00 7.91 -26.11
N GLY A 28 -1.83 7.32 -26.38
CA GLY A 28 -0.82 7.01 -25.38
C GLY A 28 -1.14 5.82 -24.50
N ILE A 29 -0.34 5.68 -23.44
CA ILE A 29 -0.47 4.64 -22.43
C ILE A 29 -0.82 5.32 -21.11
N TRP A 30 -1.88 4.87 -20.46
CA TRP A 30 -2.43 5.46 -19.25
C TRP A 30 -2.09 4.59 -18.05
N ASN A 31 -1.45 5.16 -17.04
CA ASN A 31 -1.16 4.46 -15.78
C ASN A 31 -2.19 4.85 -14.72
N ILE A 32 -2.75 3.84 -14.05
CA ILE A 32 -3.57 4.04 -12.85
C ILE A 32 -2.64 4.02 -11.63
N HIS A 33 -2.43 5.18 -11.03
CA HIS A 33 -1.55 5.30 -9.87
C HIS A 33 -2.36 5.43 -8.57
N PRO A 34 -2.14 4.58 -7.56
CA PRO A 34 -2.94 4.55 -6.33
C PRO A 34 -2.44 5.57 -5.29
N SER A 35 -2.22 6.81 -5.72
CA SER A 35 -2.02 7.94 -4.83
C SER A 35 -2.56 9.24 -5.43
N LEU A 36 -2.55 10.28 -4.60
CA LEU A 36 -2.76 11.65 -5.02
C LEU A 36 -1.44 12.26 -5.58
N LEU A 37 -1.08 11.94 -6.83
CA LEU A 37 0.12 12.47 -7.49
C LEU A 37 0.18 14.01 -7.44
N PRO A 38 1.36 14.61 -7.18
CA PRO A 38 2.71 14.03 -7.30
C PRO A 38 3.22 13.29 -6.04
N LYS A 39 2.43 13.17 -4.97
CA LYS A 39 2.83 12.43 -3.77
C LYS A 39 2.89 10.92 -4.05
N TYR A 40 3.81 10.22 -3.38
CA TYR A 40 3.91 8.76 -3.38
C TYR A 40 4.09 8.14 -4.78
N ARG A 41 4.94 8.72 -5.62
CA ARG A 41 5.42 8.05 -6.85
C ARG A 41 6.14 6.75 -6.50
N GLY A 42 6.17 5.79 -7.41
CA GLY A 42 6.91 4.54 -7.26
C GLY A 42 6.07 3.35 -6.79
N PRO A 43 6.72 2.27 -6.36
CA PRO A 43 6.16 0.92 -6.39
C PRO A 43 5.20 0.56 -5.25
N THR A 44 5.14 1.33 -4.15
CA THR A 44 4.34 0.95 -2.97
C THR A 44 3.55 2.12 -2.36
N PRO A 45 2.70 2.82 -3.14
CA PRO A 45 2.00 4.03 -2.66
C PRO A 45 1.02 3.72 -1.53
N ILE A 46 0.27 2.62 -1.65
CA ILE A 46 -0.77 2.22 -0.69
C ILE A 46 -0.17 1.89 0.67
N GLN A 47 0.85 1.03 0.69
CA GLN A 47 1.56 0.67 1.92
C GLN A 47 2.18 1.90 2.58
N SER A 48 2.78 2.79 1.77
CA SER A 48 3.43 4.00 2.28
C SER A 48 2.42 4.98 2.89
N ALA A 49 1.25 5.15 2.28
CA ALA A 49 0.18 5.98 2.84
C ALA A 49 -0.33 5.43 4.18
N LEU A 50 -0.47 4.11 4.31
CA LEU A 50 -0.86 3.46 5.56
C LEU A 50 0.21 3.62 6.66
N ILE A 51 1.48 3.43 6.32
CA ILE A 51 2.62 3.57 7.25
C ILE A 51 2.80 5.02 7.72
N ASN A 52 2.60 5.99 6.83
CA ASN A 52 2.73 7.41 7.14
C ASN A 52 1.47 7.99 7.80
N GLU A 53 0.52 7.14 8.22
CA GLU A 53 -0.70 7.51 8.94
C GLU A 53 -1.58 8.53 8.19
N GLU A 54 -1.48 8.55 6.86
CA GLU A 54 -2.27 9.44 6.00
C GLU A 54 -3.77 9.24 6.29
N LYS A 55 -4.51 10.34 6.32
CA LYS A 55 -5.98 10.31 6.47
C LYS A 55 -6.70 10.22 5.13
N GLU A 56 -5.97 10.50 4.06
CA GLU A 56 -6.47 10.52 2.70
C GLU A 56 -5.37 10.06 1.74
N THR A 57 -5.77 9.27 0.76
CA THR A 57 -4.98 8.98 -0.45
C THR A 57 -5.90 9.16 -1.65
N GLY A 58 -5.63 8.50 -2.77
CA GLY A 58 -6.52 8.57 -3.91
C GLY A 58 -5.99 7.85 -5.12
N VAL A 59 -6.64 8.09 -6.25
CA VAL A 59 -6.25 7.58 -7.55
C VAL A 59 -5.90 8.76 -8.44
N SER A 60 -4.83 8.64 -9.21
CA SER A 60 -4.48 9.55 -10.30
C SER A 60 -4.32 8.74 -11.58
N ILE A 61 -4.88 9.23 -12.70
CA ILE A 61 -4.67 8.63 -14.02
C ILE A 61 -3.75 9.55 -14.81
N ILE A 62 -2.59 9.03 -15.19
CA ILE A 62 -1.57 9.79 -15.92
C ILE A 62 -1.31 9.18 -17.30
N SER A 63 -0.91 10.01 -18.25
CA SER A 63 -0.21 9.52 -19.44
C SER A 63 1.24 9.23 -19.06
N ILE A 64 1.75 8.05 -19.38
CA ILE A 64 3.12 7.69 -19.00
C ILE A 64 4.15 8.45 -19.84
N ASP A 65 5.28 8.77 -19.23
CA ASP A 65 6.49 9.22 -19.92
C ASP A 65 7.69 8.32 -19.55
N GLU A 66 8.90 8.76 -19.84
CA GLU A 66 10.13 7.99 -19.59
C GLU A 66 10.50 7.92 -18.09
N ARG A 67 9.79 8.66 -17.21
CA ARG A 67 10.06 8.77 -15.78
C ARG A 67 8.95 8.10 -14.95
N ILE A 68 9.32 7.65 -13.76
CA ILE A 68 8.41 6.93 -12.85
C ILE A 68 7.31 7.88 -12.36
N ASP A 69 6.05 7.55 -12.67
CA ASP A 69 4.83 8.24 -12.23
C ASP A 69 4.86 9.77 -12.39
N HIS A 70 5.59 10.23 -13.40
CA HIS A 70 5.92 11.64 -13.61
C HIS A 70 4.95 12.33 -14.56
N GLY A 71 4.49 11.60 -15.58
CA GLY A 71 3.73 12.18 -16.69
C GLY A 71 2.44 12.89 -16.28
N PRO A 72 1.85 13.68 -17.19
CA PRO A 72 0.74 14.56 -16.86
C PRO A 72 -0.54 13.78 -16.55
N LEU A 73 -1.40 14.36 -15.71
CA LEU A 73 -2.74 13.83 -15.45
C LEU A 73 -3.64 14.02 -16.67
N LEU A 74 -4.44 13.00 -16.97
CA LEU A 74 -5.47 13.08 -18.00
C LEU A 74 -6.59 14.05 -17.60
N ASN A 75 -7.46 14.38 -18.55
CA ASN A 75 -8.60 15.26 -18.34
C ASN A 75 -9.89 14.48 -18.16
N LEU A 76 -10.64 14.80 -17.10
CA LEU A 76 -12.04 14.39 -16.96
C LEU A 76 -12.94 15.18 -17.92
N PRO A 77 -14.20 14.74 -18.14
CA PRO A 77 -15.12 15.42 -19.04
C PRO A 77 -15.36 16.91 -18.72
N ASP A 78 -15.22 17.29 -17.45
CA ASP A 78 -15.32 18.67 -16.98
C ASP A 78 -13.99 19.45 -17.05
N THR A 79 -12.98 18.89 -17.73
CA THR A 79 -11.61 19.40 -17.91
C THR A 79 -10.74 19.43 -16.65
N THR A 80 -11.20 18.90 -15.52
CA THR A 80 -10.38 18.77 -14.32
C THR A 80 -9.38 17.60 -14.43
N PRO A 81 -8.29 17.60 -13.65
CA PRO A 81 -7.34 16.48 -13.64
C PRO A 81 -8.02 15.17 -13.20
N ALA A 82 -7.69 14.07 -13.87
CA ALA A 82 -8.18 12.72 -13.56
C ALA A 82 -7.60 12.19 -12.25
N LYS A 83 -8.12 12.72 -11.15
CA LYS A 83 -7.65 12.47 -9.80
C LYS A 83 -8.83 12.50 -8.83
N LEU A 84 -8.88 11.52 -7.94
CA LEU A 84 -9.93 11.44 -6.93
C LEU A 84 -9.36 11.07 -5.56
N ALA A 85 -9.75 11.83 -4.55
CA ALA A 85 -9.42 11.57 -3.15
C ALA A 85 -10.27 10.45 -2.55
N VAL A 86 -9.64 9.66 -1.68
CA VAL A 86 -10.25 8.55 -0.94
C VAL A 86 -9.76 8.62 0.50
N ALA A 87 -10.71 8.74 1.43
CA ALA A 87 -10.42 8.71 2.85
C ALA A 87 -9.88 7.33 3.28
N ILE A 88 -8.88 7.34 4.16
CA ILE A 88 -8.33 6.15 4.79
C ILE A 88 -8.99 6.01 6.17
N ASP A 89 -9.83 4.99 6.32
CA ASP A 89 -10.47 4.68 7.61
C ASP A 89 -9.44 4.14 8.60
N PRO A 90 -9.58 4.39 9.92
CA PRO A 90 -8.72 3.79 10.93
C PRO A 90 -8.61 2.26 10.85
N ASN A 91 -9.61 1.57 10.31
CA ASN A 91 -9.63 0.11 10.15
C ASN A 91 -9.21 -0.36 8.75
N ASP A 92 -8.88 0.56 7.84
CA ASP A 92 -8.38 0.17 6.53
C ASP A 92 -7.03 -0.54 6.63
N ASN A 93 -6.90 -1.61 5.87
CA ASN A 93 -5.65 -2.30 5.61
C ASN A 93 -5.34 -2.22 4.12
N ASN A 94 -4.21 -2.80 3.71
CA ASN A 94 -3.78 -2.79 2.32
C ASN A 94 -4.86 -3.34 1.37
N THR A 95 -5.46 -4.50 1.70
CA THR A 95 -6.50 -5.11 0.88
C THR A 95 -7.75 -4.23 0.77
N THR A 96 -8.28 -3.72 1.89
CA THR A 96 -9.50 -2.89 1.84
C THR A 96 -9.25 -1.57 1.13
N LEU A 97 -8.06 -0.99 1.28
CA LEU A 97 -7.70 0.25 0.61
C LEU A 97 -7.48 0.03 -0.90
N ILE A 98 -6.88 -1.10 -1.32
CA ILE A 98 -6.81 -1.51 -2.74
C ILE A 98 -8.22 -1.59 -3.32
N GLU A 99 -9.17 -2.24 -2.65
CA GLU A 99 -10.54 -2.39 -3.14
C GLU A 99 -11.25 -1.03 -3.32
N LYS A 100 -11.10 -0.13 -2.34
CA LYS A 100 -11.63 1.25 -2.43
C LYS A 100 -11.03 1.99 -3.62
N LEU A 101 -9.71 1.94 -3.77
CA LEU A 101 -9.00 2.63 -4.85
C LEU A 101 -9.33 2.03 -6.22
N ALA A 102 -9.42 0.71 -6.35
CA ALA A 102 -9.79 0.04 -7.60
C ALA A 102 -11.20 0.45 -8.06
N LYS A 103 -12.16 0.57 -7.11
CA LYS A 103 -13.51 1.04 -7.42
C LYS A 103 -13.50 2.45 -7.98
N GLU A 104 -12.76 3.37 -7.36
CA GLU A 104 -12.67 4.76 -7.83
C GLU A 104 -11.90 4.88 -9.15
N ALA A 105 -10.83 4.10 -9.32
CA ALA A 105 -10.09 4.02 -10.57
C ALA A 105 -10.99 3.58 -11.74
N GLY A 106 -11.86 2.59 -11.51
CA GLY A 106 -12.81 2.12 -12.52
C GLY A 106 -13.76 3.22 -12.99
N LYS A 107 -14.21 4.10 -12.09
CA LYS A 107 -15.04 5.26 -12.45
C LYS A 107 -14.28 6.22 -13.35
N LEU A 108 -13.06 6.61 -12.95
CA LEU A 108 -12.23 7.55 -13.73
C LEU A 108 -11.96 6.98 -15.12
N ILE A 109 -11.51 5.73 -15.21
CA ILE A 109 -11.20 5.08 -16.50
C ILE A 109 -12.43 4.97 -17.41
N SER A 110 -13.61 4.69 -16.85
CA SER A 110 -14.84 4.63 -17.65
C SER A 110 -15.17 5.97 -18.30
N LEU A 111 -14.95 7.07 -17.59
CA LEU A 111 -15.14 8.43 -18.14
C LEU A 111 -14.10 8.76 -19.22
N LEU A 112 -12.83 8.40 -18.98
CA LEU A 112 -11.72 8.71 -19.87
C LEU A 112 -11.77 7.92 -21.19
N ILE A 113 -12.16 6.65 -21.14
CA ILE A 113 -12.28 5.79 -22.33
C ILE A 113 -13.47 6.21 -23.21
N ALA A 114 -14.51 6.84 -22.63
CA ALA A 114 -15.66 7.32 -23.39
C ALA A 114 -15.29 8.43 -24.39
N ASP A 115 -14.29 9.27 -24.06
CA ASP A 115 -13.73 10.26 -24.97
C ASP A 115 -12.20 10.41 -24.80
N PRO A 116 -11.41 9.49 -25.40
CA PRO A 116 -9.96 9.49 -25.29
C PRO A 116 -9.29 10.72 -25.92
N VAL A 117 -9.97 11.39 -26.85
CA VAL A 117 -9.46 12.61 -27.51
C VAL A 117 -9.48 13.74 -26.49
N SER A 118 -10.63 13.98 -25.86
CA SER A 118 -10.75 15.00 -24.80
C SER A 118 -9.83 14.68 -23.61
N ALA A 119 -9.78 13.41 -23.20
CA ALA A 119 -8.93 12.96 -22.09
C ALA A 119 -7.44 13.26 -22.26
N THR A 120 -6.96 13.35 -23.51
CA THR A 120 -5.54 13.54 -23.84
C THR A 120 -5.21 14.93 -24.39
N THR A 121 -6.21 15.78 -24.61
CA THR A 121 -6.04 17.13 -25.15
C THR A 121 -5.72 18.12 -24.03
N HIS A 122 -4.55 18.77 -24.05
CA HIS A 122 -4.10 19.72 -23.02
C HIS A 122 -4.12 19.16 -21.58
N MET A 123 -3.43 18.03 -21.38
CA MET A 123 -3.30 17.37 -20.07
C MET A 123 -2.62 18.25 -19.00
N HIS A 124 -2.93 17.98 -17.73
CA HIS A 124 -2.41 18.77 -16.59
C HIS A 124 -1.03 18.28 -16.16
N GLN A 125 -0.03 19.16 -16.22
CA GLN A 125 1.29 18.85 -15.68
C GLN A 125 1.24 18.73 -14.15
N GLN A 126 2.04 17.80 -13.60
CA GLN A 126 2.18 17.68 -12.16
C GLN A 126 3.06 18.82 -11.62
N ASP A 127 2.84 19.21 -10.37
CA ASP A 127 3.75 20.09 -9.64
C ASP A 127 4.94 19.27 -9.12
N HIS A 128 6.03 19.24 -9.90
CA HIS A 128 7.15 18.34 -9.62
C HIS A 128 7.91 18.67 -8.33
N ASP A 129 7.81 19.90 -7.81
CA ASP A 129 8.45 20.32 -6.56
C ASP A 129 7.77 19.71 -5.33
N LYS A 130 6.51 19.26 -5.47
CA LYS A 130 5.74 18.57 -4.42
C LYS A 130 5.85 17.04 -4.49
N ALA A 131 6.70 16.51 -5.37
CA ALA A 131 6.81 15.08 -5.55
C ALA A 131 7.44 14.38 -4.33
N SER A 132 6.85 13.26 -3.94
CA SER A 132 7.45 12.33 -2.98
C SER A 132 7.52 10.93 -3.59
N TYR A 133 8.48 10.13 -3.14
CA TYR A 133 8.78 8.82 -3.72
C TYR A 133 8.69 7.72 -2.67
N THR A 134 8.17 6.58 -3.11
CA THR A 134 8.15 5.33 -2.37
C THR A 134 9.31 4.45 -2.80
N HIS A 135 9.66 3.49 -1.96
CA HIS A 135 10.65 2.48 -2.26
C HIS A 135 10.00 1.11 -2.22
N ARG A 136 10.53 0.16 -2.99
CA ARG A 136 10.03 -1.21 -2.94
C ARG A 136 10.36 -1.81 -1.59
N PHE A 137 9.34 -2.27 -0.86
CA PHE A 137 9.56 -3.04 0.35
C PHE A 137 10.25 -4.38 0.06
N GLU A 138 10.86 -4.95 1.07
CA GLU A 138 11.47 -6.27 1.06
C GLU A 138 10.92 -7.08 2.24
N LYS A 139 11.17 -8.40 2.23
CA LYS A 139 10.79 -9.25 3.35
C LYS A 139 11.37 -8.73 4.68
N LYS A 140 12.60 -8.23 4.69
CA LYS A 140 13.26 -7.71 5.91
C LYS A 140 12.52 -6.54 6.55
N ASP A 141 11.79 -5.73 5.78
CA ASP A 141 11.07 -4.57 6.31
C ASP A 141 9.89 -4.98 7.20
N GLY A 142 9.36 -6.17 6.96
CA GLY A 142 8.32 -6.79 7.77
C GLY A 142 8.79 -7.36 9.10
N TYR A 143 10.10 -7.48 9.32
CA TYR A 143 10.63 -8.01 10.57
C TYR A 143 10.39 -7.01 11.72
N VAL A 144 9.90 -7.53 12.84
CA VAL A 144 9.82 -6.80 14.12
C VAL A 144 10.45 -7.69 15.18
N PRO A 145 11.42 -7.20 15.99
CA PRO A 145 12.03 -7.99 17.06
C PRO A 145 10.98 -8.53 18.03
N PHE A 146 11.23 -9.74 18.55
CA PHE A 146 10.25 -10.41 19.42
C PHE A 146 9.98 -9.60 20.68
N GLU A 147 11.00 -8.92 21.21
CA GLU A 147 10.95 -8.08 22.40
C GLU A 147 10.02 -6.86 22.21
N GLU A 148 9.84 -6.41 20.97
CA GLU A 148 8.90 -5.33 20.65
C GLU A 148 7.46 -5.82 20.47
N LEU A 149 7.29 -7.07 20.05
CA LEU A 149 5.97 -7.70 19.85
C LEU A 149 5.44 -8.38 21.11
N SER A 150 6.32 -8.90 21.96
CA SER A 150 5.98 -9.73 23.12
C SER A 150 4.97 -9.06 24.07
N PRO A 151 4.97 -7.72 24.30
CA PRO A 151 3.96 -7.09 25.15
C PRO A 151 2.53 -7.24 24.61
N PHE A 152 2.37 -7.42 23.28
CA PHE A 152 1.08 -7.49 22.61
C PHE A 152 0.61 -8.93 22.33
N LEU A 153 1.45 -9.93 22.60
CA LEU A 153 1.19 -11.34 22.29
C LEU A 153 0.62 -12.14 23.47
N GLN A 154 0.57 -11.55 24.67
CA GLN A 154 0.27 -12.25 25.92
C GLN A 154 -1.09 -12.99 25.89
N VAL A 155 -2.14 -12.33 25.40
CA VAL A 155 -3.50 -12.92 25.29
C VAL A 155 -3.51 -14.12 24.34
N LEU A 156 -2.82 -14.02 23.21
CA LEU A 156 -2.75 -15.11 22.23
C LEU A 156 -1.92 -16.28 22.75
N PHE A 157 -0.83 -16.01 23.46
CA PHE A 157 0.04 -17.09 23.95
C PHE A 157 -0.64 -17.91 25.04
N ASN A 158 -1.45 -17.27 25.89
CA ASN A 158 -2.33 -17.98 26.81
C ASN A 158 -3.30 -18.90 26.04
N ARG A 159 -3.92 -18.38 24.96
CA ARG A 159 -4.82 -19.17 24.10
C ARG A 159 -4.14 -20.38 23.47
N TYR A 160 -2.88 -20.27 23.06
CA TYR A 160 -2.14 -21.36 22.41
C TYR A 160 -1.28 -22.23 23.35
N ASN A 161 -1.40 -22.05 24.67
CA ASN A 161 -0.56 -22.69 25.69
C ASN A 161 0.96 -22.47 25.48
N LEU A 162 1.33 -21.27 25.03
CA LEU A 162 2.70 -20.86 24.72
C LEU A 162 3.27 -19.87 25.74
N THR A 163 2.58 -19.62 26.86
CA THR A 163 2.98 -18.65 27.88
C THR A 163 4.39 -18.90 28.42
N HIS A 164 4.83 -20.17 28.47
CA HIS A 164 6.20 -20.55 28.84
C HIS A 164 7.30 -19.93 27.96
N LEU A 165 6.99 -19.55 26.72
CA LEU A 165 7.91 -18.85 25.82
C LEU A 165 8.03 -17.35 26.13
N LEU A 166 7.06 -16.77 26.84
CA LEU A 166 7.07 -15.35 27.21
C LEU A 166 7.77 -15.13 28.55
N LEU A 167 7.56 -16.01 29.53
CA LEU A 167 7.98 -15.80 30.92
C LEU A 167 9.45 -15.36 31.08
N PRO A 168 10.45 -15.93 30.37
CA PRO A 168 11.85 -15.49 30.50
C PRO A 168 12.13 -14.09 29.91
N HIS A 169 11.20 -13.56 29.11
CA HIS A 169 11.33 -12.31 28.36
C HIS A 169 10.32 -11.24 28.83
N MET A 170 9.46 -11.56 29.80
CA MET A 170 8.43 -10.64 30.31
C MET A 170 9.00 -9.51 31.17
N ASP A 171 10.12 -9.76 31.86
CA ASP A 171 10.83 -8.73 32.64
C ASP A 171 11.55 -7.69 31.76
N PHE A 172 11.62 -7.94 30.45
CA PHE A 172 12.31 -7.08 29.50
C PHE A 172 11.40 -6.16 28.71
N ALA A 173 10.07 -6.13 28.95
CA ALA A 173 9.15 -5.28 28.21
C ALA A 173 9.61 -3.82 28.28
N PRO A 174 10.37 -3.31 27.28
CA PRO A 174 10.85 -1.95 27.35
C PRO A 174 9.62 -1.12 27.08
N PHE A 175 9.39 -0.08 27.88
CA PHE A 175 8.38 0.97 27.70
C PHE A 175 7.86 1.05 26.26
N CYS A 176 6.80 0.28 25.96
CA CYS A 176 6.23 0.36 24.64
C CYS A 176 5.39 1.63 24.62
N THR A 177 5.92 2.67 24.00
CA THR A 177 5.20 3.92 23.85
C THR A 177 3.98 3.70 22.94
N THR A 178 2.95 4.52 23.14
CA THR A 178 1.77 4.54 22.26
C THR A 178 2.17 4.72 20.79
N GLN A 179 3.16 5.56 20.53
CA GLN A 179 3.67 5.78 19.17
C GLN A 179 4.26 4.50 18.57
N LYS A 180 5.04 3.73 19.34
CA LYS A 180 5.62 2.46 18.88
C LYS A 180 4.54 1.41 18.64
N ALA A 181 3.54 1.33 19.52
CA ALA A 181 2.40 0.45 19.35
C ALA A 181 1.64 0.75 18.04
N TYR A 182 1.35 2.03 17.79
CA TYR A 182 0.63 2.47 16.59
C TYR A 182 1.46 2.23 15.32
N ALA A 183 2.76 2.52 15.33
CA ALA A 183 3.64 2.21 14.21
C ALA A 183 3.65 0.70 13.88
N ILE A 184 3.63 -0.19 14.88
CA ILE A 184 3.49 -1.63 14.67
C ILE A 184 2.13 -1.97 14.05
N HIS A 185 1.04 -1.36 14.52
CA HIS A 185 -0.28 -1.55 13.93
C HIS A 185 -0.37 -1.09 12.47
N ASP A 186 0.16 0.10 12.16
CA ASP A 186 0.21 0.62 10.80
C ASP A 186 1.06 -0.26 9.88
N LYS A 187 2.19 -0.78 10.38
CA LYS A 187 2.99 -1.78 9.66
C LYS A 187 2.20 -3.08 9.42
N ILE A 188 1.48 -3.59 10.42
CA ILE A 188 0.66 -4.82 10.29
C ILE A 188 -0.40 -4.66 9.20
N ARG A 189 -1.16 -3.56 9.23
CA ARG A 189 -2.24 -3.33 8.24
C ARG A 189 -1.71 -2.97 6.86
N ALA A 190 -0.53 -2.34 6.75
CA ALA A 190 0.11 -2.02 5.47
C ALA A 190 0.75 -3.24 4.79
N PHE A 191 1.39 -4.12 5.56
CA PHE A 191 2.19 -5.23 5.02
C PHE A 191 1.43 -6.55 4.88
N ASN A 192 0.13 -6.60 5.16
CA ASN A 192 -0.67 -7.78 4.88
C ASN A 192 -1.46 -7.58 3.57
N PRO A 193 -1.24 -8.38 2.50
CA PRO A 193 -0.65 -9.73 2.53
C PRO A 193 0.89 -9.80 2.43
N TRP A 194 1.53 -8.82 1.79
CA TRP A 194 2.97 -8.78 1.56
C TRP A 194 3.57 -7.42 1.99
N PRO A 195 4.79 -7.38 2.56
CA PRO A 195 5.71 -8.50 2.87
C PRO A 195 5.32 -9.38 4.06
N GLY A 196 4.28 -8.99 4.80
CA GLY A 196 3.86 -9.56 6.07
C GLY A 196 4.69 -9.03 7.23
N VAL A 197 4.06 -8.86 8.39
CA VAL A 197 4.81 -8.61 9.64
C VAL A 197 5.15 -9.94 10.29
N PHE A 198 6.41 -10.13 10.71
CA PHE A 198 6.85 -11.37 11.32
C PHE A 198 7.99 -11.18 12.31
N SER A 199 8.23 -12.23 13.09
CA SER A 199 9.31 -12.31 14.06
C SER A 199 9.79 -13.76 14.24
N THR A 200 10.78 -13.93 15.12
CA THR A 200 11.33 -15.22 15.53
C THR A 200 11.10 -15.39 17.02
N LEU A 201 10.42 -16.46 17.41
CA LEU A 201 10.16 -16.80 18.80
C LEU A 201 11.45 -17.29 19.51
N PRO A 202 11.51 -17.26 20.86
CA PRO A 202 12.68 -17.74 21.60
C PRO A 202 13.06 -19.20 21.33
N ASN A 203 12.10 -20.04 20.91
CA ASN A 203 12.33 -21.42 20.52
C ASN A 203 12.76 -21.58 19.04
N GLY A 204 13.10 -20.50 18.36
CA GLY A 204 13.55 -20.46 16.97
C GLY A 204 12.43 -20.51 15.92
N LYS A 205 11.17 -20.72 16.30
CA LYS A 205 10.05 -20.80 15.35
C LYS A 205 9.65 -19.43 14.83
N HIS A 206 9.21 -19.37 13.58
CA HIS A 206 8.67 -18.14 13.02
C HIS A 206 7.22 -17.87 13.44
N ILE A 207 6.92 -16.59 13.67
CA ILE A 207 5.56 -16.09 13.89
C ILE A 207 5.24 -14.98 12.89
N LYS A 208 4.15 -15.11 12.14
CA LYS A 208 3.58 -14.06 11.30
C LYS A 208 2.44 -13.39 12.03
N ILE A 209 2.41 -12.07 12.02
CA ILE A 209 1.33 -11.25 12.56
C ILE A 209 0.37 -10.92 11.42
N ILE A 210 -0.89 -11.34 11.55
CA ILE A 210 -1.89 -11.22 10.47
C ILE A 210 -2.70 -9.94 10.65
N SER A 211 -3.15 -9.67 11.87
CA SER A 211 -3.99 -8.50 12.17
C SER A 211 -3.81 -8.04 13.60
N SER A 212 -4.08 -6.75 13.80
CA SER A 212 -4.15 -6.11 15.10
C SER A 212 -5.29 -5.10 15.14
N GLN A 213 -5.69 -4.70 16.34
CA GLN A 213 -6.65 -3.65 16.59
C GLN A 213 -5.99 -2.56 17.42
N LYS A 214 -6.23 -1.31 17.05
CA LYS A 214 -5.79 -0.14 17.82
C LYS A 214 -6.63 -0.03 19.09
N MET A 215 -5.97 0.22 20.22
CA MET A 215 -6.59 0.46 21.54
C MET A 215 -6.16 1.83 22.07
N ASP A 216 -6.76 2.24 23.19
CA ASP A 216 -6.33 3.43 23.92
C ASP A 216 -4.86 3.24 24.35
N SER A 217 -3.98 4.04 23.75
CA SER A 217 -2.54 4.05 24.02
C SER A 217 -1.75 2.78 23.67
N SER A 218 -2.36 1.74 23.07
CA SER A 218 -1.73 0.43 22.80
C SER A 218 -2.37 -0.29 21.59
N ILE A 219 -1.97 -1.53 21.33
CA ILE A 219 -2.57 -2.39 20.31
C ILE A 219 -2.85 -3.79 20.87
N ALA A 220 -3.87 -4.44 20.33
CA ALA A 220 -4.11 -5.87 20.54
C ALA A 220 -3.79 -6.63 19.26
N ILE A 221 -2.86 -7.58 19.29
CA ILE A 221 -2.68 -8.51 18.18
C ILE A 221 -3.84 -9.51 18.21
N THR A 222 -4.62 -9.55 17.14
CA THR A 222 -5.87 -10.31 17.09
C THR A 222 -5.70 -11.67 16.40
N ARG A 223 -4.78 -11.78 15.42
CA ARG A 223 -4.51 -13.01 14.69
C ARG A 223 -3.02 -13.15 14.35
N VAL A 224 -2.51 -14.38 14.49
CA VAL A 224 -1.13 -14.77 14.17
C VAL A 224 -1.11 -16.11 13.45
N GLN A 225 0.01 -16.41 12.81
CA GLN A 225 0.32 -17.74 12.28
C GLN A 225 1.71 -18.14 12.77
N ILE A 226 1.78 -19.24 13.52
CA ILE A 226 3.04 -19.79 14.04
C ILE A 226 3.45 -20.96 13.16
N GLU A 227 4.73 -21.05 12.84
CA GLU A 227 5.30 -22.16 12.10
C GLU A 227 4.89 -23.53 12.67
N GLY A 228 4.38 -24.39 11.78
CA GLY A 228 3.88 -25.72 12.14
C GLY A 228 2.47 -25.76 12.76
N LYS A 229 1.76 -24.62 12.86
CA LYS A 229 0.34 -24.58 13.23
C LYS A 229 -0.50 -23.99 12.09
N ILE A 230 -1.60 -24.65 11.72
CA ILE A 230 -2.55 -24.15 10.71
C ILE A 230 -3.37 -23.00 11.32
N TYR A 231 -3.78 -22.04 10.49
CA TYR A 231 -4.60 -20.87 10.84
C TYR A 231 -5.68 -21.23 11.88
N GLN A 232 -5.60 -20.61 13.05
CA GLN A 232 -6.68 -20.57 14.05
C GLN A 232 -6.93 -19.12 14.43
#